data_AF-A0A3N0BFA2-F1
#
_entry.id   AF-A0A3N0BFA2-F1
#
_cell.length_a   1.000
_cell.length_b   1.000
_cell.length_c   1.000
_cell.angle_alpha   90.00
_cell.angle_beta   90.00
_cell.angle_gamma   90.00
#
_symmetry.space_group_name_H-M   'P 1'
#
loop_
_entity.id
_entity.type
_entity.pdbx_description
1 polymer ?
#
loop_
_entity_poly.entity_id
_entity_poly.type
_entity_poly.pdbx_seq_one_letter_code
_entity_poly.pdbx_strand_id
1 'polypeptide(L)'
;MKHIEMTVTTNERAQDVFRLKTEPEHIDVVLTEDNGTNDLKNLFAQLLQELFKDDVEIKFVKTDGYKTRIYEDVCREYVSVLNQELIAAREKILEEKLPVNESAPALDGNKREPR
;
A
#
# COMPACT_ATOMS: atom_id res chain seq x y z
N MET A 1 -15.71 -6.40 2.95
CA MET A 1 -15.01 -5.22 2.40
C MET A 1 -14.26 -4.49 3.51
N LYS A 2 -12.94 -4.35 3.34
CA LYS A 2 -12.01 -3.66 4.23
C LYS A 2 -11.80 -2.22 3.78
N HIS A 3 -11.85 -1.28 4.73
CA HIS A 3 -11.49 0.11 4.47
C HIS A 3 -10.10 0.39 5.03
N ILE A 4 -9.25 1.03 4.24
CA ILE A 4 -7.92 1.46 4.65
C ILE A 4 -7.81 2.97 4.47
N GLU A 5 -7.33 3.67 5.48
CA GLU A 5 -7.18 5.11 5.42
C GLU A 5 -5.83 5.50 4.83
N MET A 6 -5.85 6.51 3.96
CA MET A 6 -4.67 7.22 3.52
C MET A 6 -4.75 8.69 3.89
N THR A 7 -3.64 9.24 4.36
CA THR A 7 -3.51 10.63 4.81
C THR A 7 -2.28 11.28 4.20
N VAL A 8 -2.28 12.59 4.04
CA VAL A 8 -1.06 13.37 3.79
C VAL A 8 -0.61 13.99 5.10
N THR A 9 0.66 13.85 5.45
CA THR A 9 1.21 14.41 6.68
C THR A 9 2.68 14.74 6.52
N THR A 10 3.26 15.37 7.51
CA THR A 10 4.70 15.50 7.64
C THR A 10 5.21 14.42 8.60
N ASN A 11 6.27 13.70 8.24
CA ASN A 11 6.90 12.69 9.09
C ASN A 11 7.88 13.32 10.12
N GLU A 12 8.53 12.49 10.94
CA GLU A 12 9.50 12.93 11.96
C GLU A 12 10.72 13.65 11.39
N ARG A 13 10.99 13.50 10.09
CA ARG A 13 12.10 14.14 9.38
C ARG A 13 11.68 15.42 8.67
N ALA A 14 10.50 15.95 8.96
CA ALA A 14 9.94 17.13 8.31
C ALA A 14 9.68 16.97 6.79
N GLN A 15 9.43 15.74 6.32
CA GLN A 15 9.14 15.45 4.91
C GLN A 15 7.64 15.26 4.69
N ASP A 16 7.12 15.75 3.56
CA ASP A 16 5.75 15.49 3.13
C ASP A 16 5.63 14.02 2.69
N VAL A 17 4.76 13.28 3.38
CA VAL A 17 4.55 11.85 3.17
C VAL A 17 3.09 11.55 2.88
N PHE A 18 2.90 10.54 2.04
CA PHE A 18 1.62 9.92 1.80
C PHE A 18 1.54 8.64 2.62
N ARG A 19 0.74 8.67 3.68
CA ARG A 19 0.73 7.67 4.75
C ARG A 19 -0.47 6.76 4.65
N LEU A 20 -0.23 5.46 4.51
CA LEU A 20 -1.22 4.39 4.64
C LEU A 20 -1.29 3.97 6.11
N LYS A 21 -2.48 4.01 6.72
CA LYS A 21 -2.68 3.51 8.09
C LYS A 21 -2.95 2.00 8.05
N THR A 22 -2.06 1.19 8.62
CA THR A 22 -2.19 -0.26 8.67
C THR A 22 -1.96 -0.76 10.10
N GLU A 23 -3.00 -0.78 10.93
CA GLU A 23 -2.87 -1.13 12.35
C GLU A 23 -2.07 -2.44 12.58
N PRO A 24 -1.06 -2.45 13.46
CA PRO A 24 -0.62 -1.38 14.38
C PRO A 24 0.41 -0.38 13.80
N GLU A 25 0.79 -0.52 12.53
CA GLU A 25 1.84 0.26 11.86
C GLU A 25 1.28 1.27 10.84
N HIS A 26 2.19 1.94 10.13
CA HIS A 26 1.86 2.75 8.98
C HIS A 26 2.97 2.64 7.93
N ILE A 27 2.62 2.82 6.66
CA ILE A 27 3.60 2.96 5.58
C ILE A 27 3.63 4.41 5.15
N ASP A 28 4.81 5.03 5.24
CA ASP A 28 5.08 6.33 4.66
C ASP A 28 5.65 6.18 3.26
N VAL A 29 5.04 6.86 2.30
CA VAL A 29 5.58 7.01 0.95
C VAL A 29 6.08 8.42 0.77
N VAL A 30 7.39 8.58 0.55
CA VAL A 30 7.98 9.86 0.20
C VAL A 30 8.00 10.00 -1.33
N LEU A 31 6.94 10.58 -1.91
CA LEU A 31 6.83 10.75 -3.37
C LEU A 31 7.92 11.65 -3.98
N THR A 32 8.58 12.47 -3.18
CA THR A 32 9.56 13.47 -3.63
C THR A 32 11.00 12.97 -3.65
N GLU A 33 11.28 11.74 -3.21
CA GLU A 33 12.63 11.16 -3.18
C GLU A 33 12.79 10.01 -4.17
N ASP A 34 14.04 9.77 -4.59
CA ASP A 34 14.41 8.70 -5.54
C ASP A 34 13.98 7.30 -5.03
N ASN A 35 13.90 7.13 -3.70
CA ASN A 35 13.43 5.89 -3.07
C ASN A 35 11.89 5.75 -3.04
N GLY A 36 11.12 6.78 -3.40
CA GLY A 36 9.65 6.74 -3.38
C GLY A 36 9.06 5.63 -4.23
N THR A 37 9.77 5.18 -5.27
CA THR A 37 9.38 4.01 -6.08
C THR A 37 9.37 2.71 -5.27
N ASN A 38 10.30 2.53 -4.33
CA ASN A 38 10.35 1.33 -3.49
C ASN A 38 9.25 1.37 -2.41
N ASP A 39 9.00 2.53 -1.82
CA ASP A 39 7.92 2.70 -0.84
C ASP A 39 6.54 2.43 -1.47
N LEU A 40 6.34 2.92 -2.70
CA LEU A 40 5.14 2.61 -3.49
C LEU A 40 4.98 1.10 -3.73
N LYS A 41 6.06 0.41 -4.12
CA LYS A 41 6.00 -1.06 -4.32
C LYS A 41 5.61 -1.80 -3.04
N ASN A 42 6.16 -1.39 -1.91
CA ASN A 42 5.82 -1.98 -0.61
C ASN A 42 4.35 -1.74 -0.24
N LEU A 43 3.87 -0.51 -0.46
CA LEU A 43 2.46 -0.15 -0.29
C LEU A 43 1.57 -1.04 -1.16
N PHE A 44 1.88 -1.19 -2.45
CA PHE A 44 1.12 -2.05 -3.35
C PHE A 44 1.14 -3.52 -2.92
N ALA A 45 2.29 -4.04 -2.51
CA ALA A 45 2.40 -5.42 -2.04
C ALA A 45 1.50 -5.69 -0.81
N GLN A 46 1.45 -4.74 0.14
CA GLN A 46 0.60 -4.86 1.31
C GLN A 46 -0.90 -4.81 0.93
N LEU A 47 -1.28 -3.91 0.01
CA LEU A 47 -2.66 -3.83 -0.47
C LEU A 47 -3.09 -5.10 -1.20
N LEU A 48 -2.22 -5.67 -2.04
CA LEU A 48 -2.51 -6.93 -2.73
C LEU A 48 -2.72 -8.10 -1.76
N GLN A 49 -1.91 -8.19 -0.70
CA GLN A 49 -2.10 -9.21 0.35
C GLN A 49 -3.47 -9.08 1.03
N GLU A 50 -3.95 -7.86 1.26
CA GLU A 50 -5.29 -7.63 1.78
C GLU A 50 -6.37 -7.95 0.75
N LEU A 51 -6.12 -7.65 -0.53
CA LEU A 51 -7.03 -7.92 -1.64
C LEU A 51 -7.25 -9.41 -1.91
N PHE A 52 -6.31 -10.28 -1.51
CA PHE A 52 -6.53 -11.74 -1.52
C PHE A 52 -7.52 -12.17 -0.43
N LYS A 53 -7.64 -11.43 0.67
CA LYS A 53 -8.50 -11.77 1.82
C LYS A 53 -9.92 -11.25 1.64
N ASP A 54 -10.06 -10.00 1.22
CA ASP A 54 -11.35 -9.30 1.10
C ASP A 54 -11.24 -8.17 0.07
N ASP A 55 -12.37 -7.60 -0.34
CA ASP A 55 -12.37 -6.39 -1.17
C ASP A 55 -11.77 -5.23 -0.37
N VAL A 56 -10.92 -4.41 -0.99
CA VAL A 56 -10.23 -3.29 -0.35
C VAL A 56 -10.67 -1.98 -0.97
N GLU A 57 -11.06 -1.01 -0.13
CA GLU A 57 -11.29 0.38 -0.53
C GLU A 57 -10.38 1.30 0.26
N ILE A 58 -9.67 2.18 -0.44
CA ILE A 58 -8.83 3.21 0.16
C ILE A 58 -9.63 4.51 0.29
N LYS A 59 -9.67 5.04 1.51
CA LYS A 59 -10.30 6.32 1.82
C LYS A 59 -9.25 7.37 2.09
N PHE A 60 -9.24 8.41 1.25
CA PHE A 60 -8.43 9.59 1.53
C PHE A 60 -9.06 10.39 2.68
N VAL A 61 -8.33 10.51 3.78
CA VAL A 61 -8.69 11.31 4.95
C VAL A 61 -7.80 12.54 4.98
N LYS A 62 -8.43 13.71 5.00
CA LYS A 62 -7.68 14.97 5.10
C LYS A 62 -7.07 15.10 6.49
N THR A 63 -5.80 15.49 6.54
CA THR A 63 -5.13 15.84 7.79
C THR A 63 -5.34 17.31 8.09
N ASP A 64 -5.95 17.61 9.23
CA ASP A 64 -6.12 18.98 9.68
C ASP A 64 -4.77 19.68 9.87
N GLY A 65 -4.63 20.87 9.30
CA GLY A 65 -3.41 21.68 9.41
C GLY A 65 -2.29 21.36 8.41
N TYR A 66 -2.46 20.38 7.51
CA TYR A 66 -1.52 20.17 6.40
C TYR A 66 -1.58 21.35 5.41
N LYS A 67 -0.40 21.86 5.00
CA LYS A 67 -0.29 23.15 4.30
C LYS A 67 -0.02 23.02 2.79
N THR A 68 0.51 21.90 2.33
CA THR A 68 0.94 21.71 0.94
C THR A 68 -0.23 21.26 0.06
N ARG A 69 -1.14 22.18 -0.29
CA ARG A 69 -2.38 21.88 -1.03
C ARG A 69 -2.16 21.11 -2.34
N ILE A 70 -1.14 21.46 -3.12
CA ILE A 70 -0.84 20.77 -4.39
C ILE A 70 -0.52 19.29 -4.14
N TYR A 71 0.24 18.99 -3.08
CA TYR A 71 0.56 17.61 -2.72
C TYR A 71 -0.69 16.84 -2.27
N GLU A 72 -1.58 17.49 -1.51
CA GLU A 72 -2.88 16.93 -1.12
C GLU A 72 -3.72 16.57 -2.36
N ASP A 73 -3.82 17.48 -3.33
CA ASP A 73 -4.60 17.28 -4.56
C ASP A 73 -4.03 16.11 -5.40
N VAL A 74 -2.69 16.02 -5.53
CA VAL A 74 -2.02 14.91 -6.21
C VAL A 74 -2.28 13.57 -5.52
N CYS A 75 -2.17 13.53 -4.19
CA CYS A 75 -2.41 12.29 -3.43
C CYS A 75 -3.87 11.87 -3.48
N ARG A 76 -4.81 12.81 -3.49
CA ARG A 76 -6.24 12.52 -3.65
C ARG A 76 -6.53 11.89 -5.02
N GLU A 77 -5.95 12.43 -6.09
CA GLU A 77 -6.09 11.84 -7.43
C GLU A 77 -5.44 10.46 -7.49
N TYR A 78 -4.29 10.31 -6.85
CA TYR A 78 -3.62 9.01 -6.74
C TYR A 78 -4.50 7.96 -6.05
N VAL A 79 -5.20 8.29 -4.95
CA VAL A 79 -6.17 7.36 -4.32
C VAL A 79 -7.29 6.97 -5.27
N SER A 80 -7.78 7.91 -6.08
CA SER A 80 -8.84 7.64 -7.06
C SER A 80 -8.39 6.57 -8.07
N VAL A 81 -7.20 6.76 -8.66
CA VAL A 81 -6.62 5.79 -9.60
C VAL A 81 -6.32 4.46 -8.91
N LEU A 82 -5.74 4.50 -7.70
CA LEU A 82 -5.39 3.31 -6.94
C LEU A 82 -6.63 2.44 -6.65
N ASN A 83 -7.76 3.03 -6.27
CA ASN A 83 -8.99 2.28 -6.07
C ASN A 83 -9.48 1.60 -7.35
N GLN A 84 -9.37 2.25 -8.51
CA GLN A 84 -9.74 1.63 -9.80
C GLN A 84 -8.85 0.41 -10.09
N GLU A 85 -7.54 0.53 -9.85
CA GLU A 85 -6.60 -0.58 -10.03
C GLU A 85 -6.87 -1.74 -9.06
N LEU A 86 -7.24 -1.45 -7.80
CA LEU A 86 -7.60 -2.49 -6.81
C LEU A 86 -8.87 -3.24 -7.21
N ILE A 87 -9.88 -2.55 -7.74
CA ILE A 87 -11.10 -3.20 -8.24
C ILE A 87 -10.74 -4.14 -9.40
N ALA A 88 -9.99 -3.65 -10.39
CA ALA A 88 -9.58 -4.46 -11.54
C ALA A 88 -8.70 -5.66 -11.12
N ALA A 89 -7.79 -5.47 -10.16
CA ALA A 89 -6.97 -6.55 -9.63
C ALA A 89 -7.80 -7.61 -8.90
N ARG A 90 -8.82 -7.21 -8.13
CA ARG A 90 -9.71 -8.13 -7.42
C ARG A 90 -10.55 -8.96 -8.38
N GLU A 91 -11.08 -8.35 -9.44
CA GLU A 91 -11.82 -9.04 -10.49
C GLU A 91 -10.96 -10.14 -11.13
N LYS A 92 -9.69 -9.84 -11.46
CA LYS A 92 -8.75 -10.83 -12.00
C LYS A 92 -8.46 -11.97 -11.03
N ILE A 93 -8.25 -11.67 -9.73
CA ILE A 93 -8.02 -12.71 -8.71
C ILE A 93 -9.19 -13.69 -8.64
N LEU A 94 -10.42 -13.19 -8.72
CA LEU A 94 -11.64 -14.00 -8.69
C LEU A 94 -11.85 -14.80 -9.99
N GLU A 95 -11.57 -14.20 -11.15
CA GLU A 95 -11.66 -14.87 -12.46
C GLU A 95 -10.67 -16.03 -12.57
N GLU A 96 -9.41 -15.81 -12.18
CA GLU A 96 -8.34 -16.79 -12.27
C GLU A 96 -8.39 -17.85 -11.14
N LYS A 97 -9.30 -17.71 -10.17
CA LYS A 97 -9.41 -18.58 -8.97
C LYS A 97 -8.06 -18.77 -8.27
N LEU A 98 -7.27 -17.69 -8.19
CA LEU A 98 -5.95 -17.75 -7.58
C LEU A 98 -6.08 -18.21 -6.13
N PRO A 99 -5.29 -19.22 -5.68
CA PRO A 99 -5.37 -19.68 -4.31
C PRO A 99 -4.93 -18.57 -3.36
N VAL A 100 -5.77 -18.25 -2.37
CA VAL A 100 -5.37 -17.45 -1.20
C VAL A 100 -4.40 -18.31 -0.40
N ASN A 101 -3.12 -18.20 -0.73
CA ASN A 101 -2.10 -19.03 -0.10
C ASN A 101 -1.87 -18.55 1.34
N GLU A 102 -2.63 -19.09 2.29
CA GLU A 102 -2.24 -19.07 3.70
C GLU A 102 -0.89 -19.81 3.80
N SER A 103 0.13 -19.09 4.28
CA SER A 103 1.54 -19.52 4.39
C SER A 103 2.39 -19.23 3.15
N ALA A 104 3.08 -18.09 3.18
CA ALA A 104 4.33 -17.96 2.44
C ALA A 104 5.25 -19.14 2.83
N PRO A 105 5.91 -19.83 1.88
CA PRO A 105 6.85 -20.88 2.23
C PRO A 105 7.99 -20.25 3.03
N ALA A 106 8.19 -20.75 4.26
CA ALA A 106 9.40 -20.48 5.01
C ALA A 106 10.59 -20.85 4.12
N LEU A 107 11.49 -19.89 3.88
CA LEU A 107 12.76 -20.14 3.23
C LEU A 107 13.60 -21.02 4.18
N ASP A 108 13.45 -22.34 4.09
CA ASP A 108 14.30 -23.29 4.78
C ASP A 108 15.71 -23.26 4.16
N GLY A 109 16.58 -22.46 4.76
CA GLY A 109 17.96 -22.25 4.37
C GLY A 109 18.87 -23.41 4.76
N ASN A 110 18.64 -24.62 4.22
CA ASN A 110 19.57 -25.73 4.46
C ASN A 110 19.74 -26.65 3.25
N LYS A 111 20.58 -26.22 2.31
CA LYS A 111 21.33 -27.14 1.45
C LYS A 111 22.81 -27.01 1.79
N ARG A 112 23.29 -27.88 2.70
CA ARG A 112 24.71 -28.19 2.81
C ARG A 112 25.09 -29.05 1.60
N GLU A 113 25.94 -28.54 0.73
CA GLU A 113 26.61 -29.31 -0.32
C GLU A 113 27.61 -30.29 0.33
N PRO A 114 27.63 -31.58 -0.05
CA PRO A 114 28.77 -32.42 0.22
C PRO A 114 29.88 -32.20 -0.82
N ARG A 115 31.11 -32.12 -0.32
CA ARG A 115 32.37 -32.16 -1.08
C ARG A 115 32.64 -33.55 -1.67
#